data_AF-A0A0C2WJP1-F1
#
_entry.id   AF-A0A0C2WJP1-F1
#
_cell.length_a   1.000
_cell.length_b   1.000
_cell.length_c   1.000
_cell.angle_alpha   90.00
_cell.angle_beta   90.00
_cell.angle_gamma   90.00
#
_symmetry.space_group_name_H-M   'P 1'
#
loop_
_entity.id
_entity.type
_entity.pdbx_description
1 polymer ?
#
loop_
_entity_poly.entity_id
_entity_poly.type
_entity_poly.pdbx_seq_one_letter_code
_entity_poly.pdbx_strand_id
1 'polypeptide(L)'
;MSPFALLDELYLEILNRQLDPDFVKTFLALLVGRSSVQGVNLHKDDAILMNVSEKELHIKLRRMRSLLKFKPFIDVYHKSFLDFLQDSSRSGLYRVSKQGGQKRYLELIVDSVVRHVSMAIEQPDCHETCHSSPQFQSVVRTYPSHIDLPVEDWQEALKSLLDFQDKLLNTSKPQPCYVTQAMRDLLLQLAVLQRDSHPITAAEVPLSVTNATVTETSALLVKEARQNVVENDLDSCLSLLLSCLPKTNSVLVVDAAIIDHMTSLLAFDYTEVAAGVRSVSNAQRMIDVIGLLTNNETFLSQCGADAARKAAYLASEIFNRMPLLPCSALNKPTCLSEASVRFVIEVSPHALCIVLPSSCAS
;
A
#
# COMPACT_ATOMS: atom_id res chain seq x y z
N MET A 1 -43.01 -6.81 7.79
CA MET A 1 -42.40 -5.58 8.33
C MET A 1 -41.07 -5.93 8.98
N SER A 2 -40.01 -5.14 8.77
CA SER A 2 -38.73 -5.33 9.47
C SER A 2 -38.93 -5.11 10.97
N PRO A 3 -38.40 -5.97 11.86
CA PRO A 3 -38.47 -5.75 13.30
C PRO A 3 -37.73 -4.48 13.75
N PHE A 4 -36.92 -3.88 12.88
CA PHE A 4 -36.15 -2.67 13.14
C PHE A 4 -36.71 -1.41 12.48
N ALA A 5 -37.91 -1.45 11.88
CA ALA A 5 -38.43 -0.36 11.05
C ALA A 5 -38.43 1.02 11.76
N LEU A 6 -38.84 1.09 13.03
CA LEU A 6 -38.83 2.33 13.82
C LEU A 6 -37.41 2.83 14.10
N LEU A 7 -36.47 1.92 14.34
CA LEU A 7 -35.07 2.27 14.59
C LEU A 7 -34.40 2.76 13.29
N ASP A 8 -34.70 2.11 12.17
CA ASP A 8 -34.20 2.48 10.85
C ASP A 8 -34.71 3.87 10.43
N GLU A 9 -36.00 4.15 10.68
CA GLU A 9 -36.59 5.47 10.46
C GLU A 9 -35.91 6.56 11.31
N LEU A 10 -35.65 6.28 12.58
CA LEU A 10 -34.93 7.20 13.47
C LEU A 10 -33.49 7.46 12.98
N TYR A 11 -32.78 6.42 12.56
CA TYR A 11 -31.44 6.56 11.98
C TYR A 11 -31.45 7.45 10.74
N LEU A 12 -32.37 7.20 9.80
CA LEU A 12 -32.53 8.02 8.61
C LEU A 12 -32.90 9.46 8.94
N GLU A 13 -33.80 9.69 9.89
CA GLU A 13 -34.19 11.02 10.33
C GLU A 13 -32.99 11.82 10.86
N ILE A 14 -32.14 11.20 11.69
CA ILE A 14 -30.93 11.85 12.23
C ILE A 14 -29.93 12.15 11.10
N LEU A 15 -29.74 11.23 10.16
CA LEU A 15 -28.82 11.41 9.02
C LEU A 15 -29.30 12.49 8.05
N ASN A 16 -30.61 12.57 7.79
CA ASN A 16 -31.19 13.58 6.91
C ASN A 16 -31.19 15.00 7.49
N ARG A 17 -31.00 15.15 8.82
CA ARG A 17 -30.91 16.46 9.50
C ARG A 17 -29.52 17.10 9.43
N GLN A 18 -28.55 16.44 8.79
CA GLN A 18 -27.18 16.94 8.69
C GLN A 18 -27.07 18.06 7.64
N LEU A 19 -26.29 19.10 7.94
CA LEU A 19 -26.13 20.26 7.04
C LEU A 19 -25.22 19.97 5.85
N ASP A 20 -24.32 19.01 6.01
CA ASP A 20 -23.27 18.67 5.06
C ASP A 20 -23.34 17.16 4.78
N PRO A 21 -24.23 16.73 3.86
CA PRO A 21 -24.47 15.32 3.60
C PRO A 21 -23.23 14.59 3.10
N ASP A 22 -22.37 15.27 2.34
CA ASP A 22 -21.18 14.66 1.73
C ASP A 22 -20.06 14.45 2.76
N PHE A 23 -19.88 15.40 3.68
CA PHE A 23 -19.01 15.19 4.85
C PHE A 23 -19.47 14.01 5.69
N VAL A 24 -20.78 13.90 5.93
CA VAL A 24 -21.34 12.80 6.74
C VAL A 24 -21.19 11.47 6.02
N LYS A 25 -21.48 11.37 4.71
CA LYS A 25 -21.24 10.15 3.94
C LYS A 25 -19.78 9.73 3.98
N THR A 26 -18.86 10.68 3.83
CA THR A 26 -17.41 10.40 3.92
C THR A 26 -17.04 9.90 5.32
N PHE A 27 -17.54 10.53 6.38
CA PHE A 27 -17.30 10.09 7.75
C PHE A 27 -17.90 8.71 8.05
N LEU A 28 -19.11 8.41 7.57
CA LEU A 28 -19.72 7.09 7.73
C LEU A 28 -18.91 6.01 7.00
N ALA A 29 -18.38 6.32 5.81
CA ALA A 29 -17.51 5.41 5.09
C ALA A 29 -16.18 5.17 5.82
N LEU A 30 -15.55 6.23 6.34
CA LEU A 30 -14.40 6.13 7.25
C LEU A 30 -14.72 5.24 8.46
N LEU A 31 -15.87 5.44 9.10
CA LEU A 31 -16.29 4.69 10.29
C LEU A 31 -16.44 3.19 10.00
N VAL A 32 -17.11 2.83 8.89
CA VAL A 32 -17.26 1.44 8.45
C VAL A 32 -15.91 0.84 8.05
N GLY A 33 -15.09 1.59 7.31
CA GLY A 33 -13.75 1.17 6.90
C GLY A 33 -12.85 0.88 8.09
N ARG A 34 -12.69 1.84 9.01
CA ARG A 34 -11.84 1.66 10.21
C ARG A 34 -12.36 0.56 11.14
N SER A 35 -13.68 0.38 11.25
CA SER A 35 -14.27 -0.69 12.06
C SER A 35 -14.06 -2.08 11.47
N SER A 36 -13.73 -2.16 10.18
CA SER A 36 -13.43 -3.40 9.47
C SER A 36 -11.96 -3.79 9.53
N VAL A 37 -11.10 -2.90 10.03
CA VAL A 37 -9.65 -3.08 10.14
C VAL A 37 -9.30 -3.39 11.59
N GLN A 38 -8.47 -4.42 11.82
CA GLN A 38 -7.92 -4.68 13.15
C GLN A 38 -6.84 -3.64 13.46
N GLY A 39 -6.99 -2.90 14.55
CA GLY A 39 -6.01 -1.88 14.94
C GLY A 39 -6.40 -1.17 16.23
N VAL A 40 -5.39 -0.83 17.03
CA VAL A 40 -5.61 -0.09 18.28
C VAL A 40 -5.63 1.40 17.95
N ASN A 41 -6.65 2.11 18.47
CA ASN A 41 -6.73 3.57 18.43
C ASN A 41 -6.79 4.27 17.05
N LEU A 42 -7.27 3.61 15.99
CA LEU A 42 -7.38 4.21 14.65
C LEU A 42 -8.25 5.49 14.62
N HIS A 43 -9.19 5.63 15.56
CA HIS A 43 -10.03 6.82 15.72
C HIS A 43 -9.24 8.12 15.94
N LYS A 44 -7.97 8.05 16.38
CA LYS A 44 -7.14 9.24 16.63
C LYS A 44 -6.82 9.99 15.34
N ASP A 45 -6.87 9.31 14.20
CA ASP A 45 -6.58 9.92 12.91
C ASP A 45 -7.84 10.41 12.19
N ASP A 46 -9.05 10.22 12.75
CA ASP A 46 -10.29 10.56 12.05
C ASP A 46 -10.31 12.04 11.60
N ALA A 47 -9.82 12.96 12.44
CA ALA A 47 -9.73 14.38 12.09
C ALA A 47 -8.70 14.66 10.98
N ILE A 48 -7.54 13.98 11.05
CA ILE A 48 -6.45 14.09 10.07
C ILE A 48 -6.92 13.59 8.69
N LEU A 49 -7.56 12.41 8.68
CA LEU A 49 -8.11 11.77 7.48
C LEU A 49 -9.24 12.61 6.87
N MET A 50 -10.11 13.20 7.71
CA MET A 50 -11.18 14.11 7.26
C MET A 50 -10.67 15.52 6.93
N ASN A 51 -9.37 15.80 7.05
CA ASN A 51 -8.75 17.10 6.81
C ASN A 51 -9.41 18.26 7.57
N VAL A 52 -9.75 18.05 8.84
CA VAL A 52 -10.35 19.06 9.71
C VAL A 52 -9.68 19.03 11.08
N SER A 53 -9.82 20.11 11.85
CA SER A 53 -9.41 20.04 13.26
C SER A 53 -10.32 19.10 14.06
N GLU A 54 -9.82 18.50 15.15
CA GLU A 54 -10.65 17.67 16.04
C GLU A 54 -11.89 18.43 16.54
N LYS A 55 -11.72 19.72 16.90
CA LYS A 55 -12.82 20.59 17.30
C LYS A 55 -13.85 20.75 16.19
N GLU A 56 -13.42 20.94 14.95
CA GLU A 56 -14.32 21.07 13.80
C GLU A 56 -15.04 19.75 13.49
N LEU A 57 -14.34 18.61 13.55
CA LEU A 57 -14.94 17.29 13.44
C LEU A 57 -16.07 17.12 14.48
N HIS A 58 -15.79 17.50 15.74
CA HIS A 58 -16.79 17.48 16.81
C HIS A 58 -18.00 18.38 16.53
N ILE A 59 -17.78 19.57 15.97
CA ILE A 59 -18.83 20.52 15.62
C ILE A 59 -19.69 19.97 14.48
N LYS A 60 -19.07 19.46 13.40
CA LYS A 60 -19.76 18.92 12.23
C LYS A 60 -20.61 17.70 12.59
N LEU A 61 -20.12 16.84 13.48
CA LEU A 61 -20.84 15.62 13.90
C LEU A 61 -21.79 15.81 15.08
N ARG A 62 -21.88 17.00 15.69
CA ARG A 62 -22.66 17.24 16.93
C ARG A 62 -24.13 16.85 16.84
N ARG A 63 -24.73 16.89 15.65
CA ARG A 63 -26.14 16.55 15.42
C ARG A 63 -26.37 15.04 15.37
N MET A 64 -25.30 14.24 15.30
CA MET A 64 -25.33 12.78 15.35
C MET A 64 -25.01 12.23 16.74
N ARG A 65 -25.06 13.05 17.80
CA ARG A 65 -24.78 12.63 19.20
C ARG A 65 -25.68 11.53 19.75
N SER A 66 -26.83 11.27 19.13
CA SER A 66 -27.68 10.12 19.44
C SER A 66 -27.17 8.81 18.82
N LEU A 67 -26.36 8.88 17.77
CA LEU A 67 -25.76 7.74 17.07
C LEU A 67 -24.31 7.50 17.51
N LEU A 68 -23.59 8.59 17.79
CA LEU A 68 -22.17 8.60 18.05
C LEU A 68 -21.84 8.97 19.50
N LYS A 69 -21.01 8.15 20.13
CA LYS A 69 -20.28 8.45 21.35
C LYS A 69 -19.12 9.38 20.99
N PHE A 70 -18.88 10.45 21.75
CA PHE A 70 -17.80 11.41 21.50
C PHE A 70 -16.62 11.30 22.49
N LYS A 71 -16.78 10.52 23.56
CA LYS A 71 -15.75 10.37 24.60
C LYS A 71 -15.50 8.89 24.90
N PRO A 72 -14.24 8.44 25.05
CA PRO A 72 -13.01 9.22 24.90
C PRO A 72 -12.68 9.61 23.45
N PHE A 73 -13.37 9.04 22.47
CA PHE A 73 -13.23 9.34 21.04
C PHE A 73 -14.57 9.16 20.32
N ILE A 74 -14.64 9.58 19.04
CA ILE A 74 -15.85 9.45 18.23
C ILE A 74 -16.02 8.00 17.79
N ASP A 75 -17.11 7.35 18.21
CA ASP A 75 -17.45 5.98 17.83
C ASP A 75 -18.95 5.72 17.85
N VAL A 76 -19.42 4.57 17.36
CA VAL A 76 -20.84 4.21 17.46
C VAL A 76 -21.23 3.80 18.88
N TYR A 77 -22.44 4.14 19.33
CA TYR A 77 -22.98 3.56 20.57
C TYR A 77 -23.36 2.09 20.43
N HIS A 78 -23.93 1.73 19.27
CA HIS A 78 -24.51 0.42 19.03
C HIS A 78 -24.05 -0.14 17.70
N LYS A 79 -23.63 -1.40 17.70
CA LYS A 79 -23.22 -2.14 16.49
C LYS A 79 -24.34 -2.22 15.45
N SER A 80 -25.61 -2.20 15.89
CA SER A 80 -26.79 -2.16 15.02
C SER A 80 -26.79 -0.99 14.03
N PHE A 81 -26.12 0.12 14.36
CA PHE A 81 -25.97 1.25 13.43
C PHE A 81 -24.99 0.91 12.29
N LEU A 82 -23.90 0.20 12.57
CA LEU A 82 -22.99 -0.30 11.53
C LEU A 82 -23.67 -1.35 10.65
N ASP A 83 -24.51 -2.21 11.26
CA ASP A 83 -25.29 -3.20 10.50
C ASP A 83 -26.33 -2.52 9.61
N PHE A 84 -26.95 -1.43 10.09
CA PHE A 84 -27.85 -0.59 9.30
C PHE A 84 -27.16 0.03 8.09
N LEU A 85 -25.96 0.60 8.26
CA LEU A 85 -25.20 1.21 7.16
C LEU A 85 -24.82 0.21 6.07
N GLN A 86 -24.61 -1.06 6.42
CA GLN A 86 -24.21 -2.09 5.44
C GLN A 86 -25.39 -2.66 4.64
N ASP A 87 -26.62 -2.51 5.15
CA ASP A 87 -27.83 -3.00 4.51
C ASP A 87 -28.48 -1.93 3.61
N SER A 88 -28.45 -2.16 2.28
CA SER A 88 -29.03 -1.24 1.29
C SER A 88 -30.52 -1.01 1.45
N SER A 89 -31.25 -2.02 1.89
CA SER A 89 -32.71 -1.94 2.03
C SER A 89 -33.13 -1.06 3.19
N ARG A 90 -32.24 -0.88 4.17
CA ARG A 90 -32.47 -0.11 5.40
C ARG A 90 -31.91 1.31 5.31
N SER A 91 -30.67 1.45 4.84
CA SER A 91 -29.94 2.73 4.86
C SER A 91 -30.09 3.58 3.60
N GLY A 92 -30.60 3.01 2.51
CA GLY A 92 -30.84 3.74 1.26
C GLY A 92 -29.59 4.45 0.75
N LEU A 93 -29.63 5.78 0.66
CA LEU A 93 -28.53 6.62 0.17
C LEU A 93 -27.33 6.71 1.12
N TYR A 94 -27.45 6.23 2.37
CA TYR A 94 -26.36 6.16 3.34
C TYR A 94 -25.69 4.79 3.40
N ARG A 95 -26.03 3.89 2.47
CA ARG A 95 -25.43 2.56 2.41
C ARG A 95 -23.92 2.67 2.20
N VAL A 96 -23.17 1.99 3.05
CA VAL A 96 -21.73 1.78 2.91
C VAL A 96 -21.47 0.28 3.06
N SER A 97 -21.10 -0.38 1.96
CA SER A 97 -20.63 -1.78 2.05
C SER A 97 -19.30 -1.85 2.80
N LYS A 98 -18.98 -3.01 3.38
CA LYS A 98 -17.68 -3.25 4.03
C LYS A 98 -16.50 -2.88 3.12
N GLN A 99 -16.51 -3.40 1.88
CA GLN A 99 -15.52 -3.10 0.85
C GLN A 99 -15.48 -1.60 0.51
N GLY A 100 -16.64 -0.97 0.31
CA GLY A 100 -16.72 0.47 0.01
C GLY A 100 -16.16 1.33 1.15
N GLY A 101 -16.40 0.95 2.41
CA GLY A 101 -15.82 1.58 3.58
C GLY A 101 -14.30 1.41 3.64
N GLN A 102 -13.79 0.20 3.42
CA GLN A 102 -12.34 -0.07 3.39
C GLN A 102 -11.63 0.69 2.25
N LYS A 103 -12.23 0.70 1.05
CA LYS A 103 -11.73 1.49 -0.10
C LYS A 103 -11.67 2.97 0.25
N ARG A 104 -12.76 3.53 0.78
CA ARG A 104 -12.79 4.94 1.17
C ARG A 104 -11.80 5.25 2.29
N TYR A 105 -11.58 4.33 3.22
CA TYR A 105 -10.58 4.49 4.27
C TYR A 105 -9.16 4.56 3.69
N LEU A 106 -8.84 3.68 2.74
CA LEU A 106 -7.56 3.68 2.02
C LEU A 106 -7.38 4.99 1.22
N GLU A 107 -8.39 5.44 0.50
CA GLU A 107 -8.38 6.74 -0.22
C GLU A 107 -8.06 7.90 0.73
N LEU A 108 -8.71 7.97 1.89
CA LEU A 108 -8.45 9.03 2.87
C LEU A 108 -7.02 8.98 3.44
N ILE A 109 -6.45 7.78 3.62
CA ILE A 109 -5.05 7.61 4.01
C ILE A 109 -4.14 8.15 2.91
N VAL A 110 -4.39 7.77 1.65
CA VAL A 110 -3.62 8.24 0.49
C VAL A 110 -3.71 9.76 0.35
N ASP A 111 -4.91 10.33 0.41
CA ASP A 111 -5.12 11.78 0.33
C ASP A 111 -4.37 12.52 1.45
N SER A 112 -4.38 11.97 2.67
CA SER A 112 -3.62 12.51 3.79
C SER A 112 -2.11 12.47 3.50
N VAL A 113 -1.60 11.33 3.01
CA VAL A 113 -0.18 11.18 2.66
C VAL A 113 0.22 12.15 1.55
N VAL A 114 -0.51 12.20 0.44
CA VAL A 114 -0.24 13.10 -0.70
C VAL A 114 -0.23 14.55 -0.24
N ARG A 115 -1.20 14.98 0.57
CA ARG A 115 -1.27 16.34 1.12
C ARG A 115 -0.03 16.69 1.95
N HIS A 116 0.35 15.81 2.88
CA HIS A 116 1.50 16.05 3.75
C HIS A 116 2.81 16.08 2.97
N VAL A 117 3.02 15.14 2.03
CA VAL A 117 4.26 15.16 1.25
C VAL A 117 4.30 16.36 0.30
N SER A 118 3.15 16.77 -0.27
CA SER A 118 3.07 18.00 -1.07
C SER A 118 3.51 19.22 -0.27
N MET A 119 3.00 19.36 0.96
CA MET A 119 3.43 20.41 1.88
C MET A 119 4.92 20.34 2.20
N ALA A 120 5.48 19.14 2.40
CA ALA A 120 6.91 18.96 2.66
C ALA A 120 7.81 19.35 1.49
N ILE A 121 7.36 19.14 0.25
CA ILE A 121 8.07 19.61 -0.95
C ILE A 121 8.04 21.13 -1.05
N GLU A 122 6.88 21.74 -0.82
CA GLU A 122 6.69 23.20 -0.94
C GLU A 122 7.36 23.97 0.21
N GLN A 123 7.42 23.37 1.40
CA GLN A 123 7.93 23.98 2.62
C GLN A 123 8.89 23.02 3.33
N PRO A 124 10.18 22.99 2.96
CA PRO A 124 11.16 22.07 3.55
C PRO A 124 11.26 22.15 5.09
N ASP A 125 10.97 23.32 5.67
CA ASP A 125 11.00 23.54 7.12
C ASP A 125 9.74 23.06 7.85
N CYS A 126 8.71 22.57 7.15
CA CYS A 126 7.47 22.10 7.79
C CYS A 126 7.64 20.76 8.53
N HIS A 127 8.83 20.15 8.49
CA HIS A 127 9.12 18.86 9.11
C HIS A 127 8.81 18.81 10.61
N GLU A 128 8.86 19.93 11.33
CA GLU A 128 8.43 20.00 12.74
C GLU A 128 6.96 19.59 12.92
N THR A 129 6.09 19.93 11.97
CA THR A 129 4.67 19.53 11.98
C THR A 129 4.45 18.11 11.44
N CYS A 130 5.43 17.59 10.68
CA CYS A 130 5.43 16.26 10.07
C CYS A 130 5.85 15.13 11.04
N HIS A 131 6.17 15.46 12.31
CA HIS A 131 6.51 14.49 13.36
C HIS A 131 5.30 13.77 13.96
N SER A 132 4.07 14.18 13.61
CA SER A 132 2.90 13.40 13.99
C SER A 132 3.01 12.00 13.35
N SER A 133 3.11 10.97 14.18
CA SER A 133 3.08 9.57 13.75
C SER A 133 1.61 9.15 13.70
N PRO A 134 0.97 9.20 12.51
CA PRO A 134 -0.43 8.82 12.39
C PRO A 134 -0.60 7.36 12.79
N GLN A 135 -1.67 7.02 13.50
CA GLN A 135 -1.92 5.65 13.95
C GLN A 135 -2.18 4.69 12.77
N PHE A 136 -2.72 5.19 11.66
CA PHE A 136 -2.92 4.45 10.42
C PHE A 136 -1.60 3.94 9.83
N GLN A 137 -0.45 4.49 10.23
CA GLN A 137 0.85 3.93 9.86
C GLN A 137 0.97 2.46 10.25
N SER A 138 0.41 2.07 11.40
CA SER A 138 0.40 0.66 11.82
C SER A 138 -0.41 -0.23 10.86
N VAL A 139 -1.50 0.29 10.30
CA VAL A 139 -2.35 -0.40 9.31
C VAL A 139 -1.58 -0.62 8.01
N VAL A 140 -0.82 0.40 7.58
CA VAL A 140 -0.04 0.35 6.33
C VAL A 140 1.19 -0.56 6.48
N ARG A 141 1.88 -0.50 7.63
CA ARG A 141 3.10 -1.27 7.91
C ARG A 141 2.87 -2.76 8.15
N THR A 142 1.68 -3.14 8.59
CA THR A 142 1.39 -4.54 8.89
C THR A 142 1.21 -5.31 7.58
N TYR A 143 1.97 -6.40 7.43
CA TYR A 143 1.86 -7.31 6.29
C TYR A 143 1.35 -8.70 6.75
N PRO A 144 0.35 -9.28 6.07
CA PRO A 144 -0.48 -8.66 5.03
C PRO A 144 -1.29 -7.49 5.60
N SER A 145 -1.66 -6.52 4.74
CA SER A 145 -2.50 -5.40 5.19
C SER A 145 -3.83 -5.92 5.72
N HIS A 146 -4.34 -5.32 6.80
CA HIS A 146 -5.68 -5.58 7.30
C HIS A 146 -6.79 -4.99 6.40
N ILE A 147 -6.42 -4.32 5.32
CA ILE A 147 -7.32 -3.81 4.30
C ILE A 147 -7.50 -4.89 3.21
N ASP A 148 -8.61 -5.61 3.31
CA ASP A 148 -9.02 -6.67 2.40
C ASP A 148 -9.80 -6.06 1.22
N LEU A 149 -9.09 -5.72 0.15
CA LEU A 149 -9.63 -5.14 -1.08
C LEU A 149 -9.03 -5.85 -2.29
N PRO A 150 -9.77 -5.96 -3.41
CA PRO A 150 -9.21 -6.45 -4.66
C PRO A 150 -8.11 -5.51 -5.16
N VAL A 151 -7.19 -6.05 -5.98
CA VAL A 151 -6.02 -5.31 -6.45
C VAL A 151 -6.41 -4.05 -7.24
N GLU A 152 -7.52 -4.08 -7.97
CA GLU A 152 -8.01 -2.96 -8.77
C GLU A 152 -8.43 -1.78 -7.88
N ASP A 153 -9.06 -2.06 -6.73
CA ASP A 153 -9.44 -1.02 -5.77
C ASP A 153 -8.21 -0.40 -5.10
N TRP A 154 -7.17 -1.19 -4.84
CA TRP A 154 -5.88 -0.67 -4.38
C TRP A 154 -5.22 0.22 -5.44
N GLN A 155 -5.20 -0.22 -6.69
CA GLN A 155 -4.63 0.57 -7.80
C GLN A 155 -5.35 1.90 -7.97
N GLU A 156 -6.68 1.89 -7.92
CA GLU A 156 -7.49 3.10 -8.04
C GLU A 156 -7.22 4.06 -6.87
N ALA A 157 -7.24 3.54 -5.62
CA ALA A 157 -7.03 4.37 -4.43
C ALA A 157 -5.62 4.95 -4.36
N LEU A 158 -4.59 4.22 -4.81
CA LEU A 158 -3.18 4.67 -4.78
C LEU A 158 -2.77 5.44 -6.04
N LYS A 159 -3.66 5.66 -7.01
CA LYS A 159 -3.32 6.34 -8.27
C LYS A 159 -2.66 7.70 -8.04
N SER A 160 -3.23 8.53 -7.17
CA SER A 160 -2.67 9.85 -6.84
C SER A 160 -1.28 9.76 -6.21
N LEU A 161 -1.00 8.69 -5.46
CA LEU A 161 0.30 8.43 -4.86
C LEU A 161 1.36 8.02 -5.89
N LEU A 162 0.97 7.22 -6.88
CA LEU A 162 1.83 6.83 -8.01
C LEU A 162 2.19 8.04 -8.86
N ASP A 163 1.20 8.86 -9.25
CA ASP A 163 1.41 10.11 -9.97
C ASP A 163 2.32 11.08 -9.18
N PHE A 164 2.28 10.99 -7.86
CA PHE A 164 3.09 11.80 -6.95
C PHE A 164 4.51 11.27 -6.76
N GLN A 165 4.72 9.94 -6.83
CA GLN A 165 6.04 9.32 -6.76
C GLN A 165 6.96 9.83 -7.87
N ASP A 166 6.45 9.94 -9.09
CA ASP A 166 7.21 10.47 -10.23
C ASP A 166 7.66 11.92 -10.00
N LYS A 167 6.83 12.73 -9.36
CA LYS A 167 7.19 14.10 -8.97
C LYS A 167 8.30 14.10 -7.92
N LEU A 168 8.19 13.22 -6.91
CA LEU A 168 9.19 13.11 -5.85
C LEU A 168 10.57 12.68 -6.35
N LEU A 169 10.62 11.77 -7.31
CA LEU A 169 11.86 11.31 -7.92
C LEU A 169 12.62 12.45 -8.63
N ASN A 170 11.90 13.48 -9.07
CA ASN A 170 12.46 14.67 -9.71
C ASN A 170 12.84 15.78 -8.71
N THR A 171 12.42 15.67 -7.44
CA THR A 171 12.77 16.63 -6.38
C THR A 171 14.02 16.17 -5.61
N SER A 172 14.66 17.10 -4.87
CA SER A 172 15.73 16.75 -3.93
C SER A 172 15.25 15.67 -2.96
N LYS A 173 16.14 14.72 -2.59
CA LYS A 173 15.81 13.57 -1.74
C LYS A 173 15.01 14.03 -0.51
N PRO A 174 13.71 13.69 -0.41
CA PRO A 174 12.91 14.09 0.73
C PRO A 174 13.51 13.48 1.99
N GLN A 175 13.55 14.26 3.09
CA GLN A 175 14.03 13.72 4.35
C GLN A 175 13.10 12.56 4.80
N PRO A 176 13.66 11.50 5.42
CA PRO A 176 12.85 10.43 5.99
C PRO A 176 11.90 10.99 7.06
N CYS A 177 10.60 10.75 6.91
CA CYS A 177 9.59 11.06 7.92
C CYS A 177 8.52 9.97 7.95
N TYR A 178 7.61 9.99 8.93
CA TYR A 178 6.58 8.96 9.05
C TYR A 178 5.65 8.90 7.84
N VAL A 179 5.37 10.06 7.22
CA VAL A 179 4.51 10.16 6.04
C VAL A 179 5.20 9.59 4.79
N THR A 180 6.46 9.95 4.53
CA THR A 180 7.21 9.39 3.39
C THR A 180 7.43 7.88 3.54
N GLN A 181 7.57 7.40 4.78
CA GLN A 181 7.55 5.96 5.07
C GLN A 181 6.18 5.33 4.77
N ALA A 182 5.07 5.94 5.20
CA ALA A 182 3.73 5.44 4.91
C ALA A 182 3.45 5.37 3.40
N MET A 183 3.90 6.36 2.63
CA MET A 183 3.85 6.30 1.16
C MET A 183 4.59 5.08 0.61
N ARG A 184 5.84 4.86 1.05
CA ARG A 184 6.65 3.71 0.59
C ARG A 184 5.98 2.38 0.95
N ASP A 185 5.48 2.27 2.18
CA ASP A 185 4.82 1.07 2.66
C ASP A 185 3.53 0.80 1.86
N LEU A 186 2.72 1.83 1.53
CA LEU A 186 1.54 1.70 0.66
C LEU A 186 1.92 1.20 -0.75
N LEU A 187 2.96 1.78 -1.36
CA LEU A 187 3.42 1.38 -2.69
C LEU A 187 4.00 -0.05 -2.69
N LEU A 188 4.68 -0.45 -1.62
CA LEU A 188 5.16 -1.81 -1.43
C LEU A 188 4.00 -2.80 -1.34
N GLN A 189 2.95 -2.50 -0.58
CA GLN A 189 1.76 -3.34 -0.47
C GLN A 189 1.10 -3.54 -1.85
N LEU A 190 0.96 -2.47 -2.64
CA LEU A 190 0.44 -2.56 -4.00
C LEU A 190 1.31 -3.44 -4.90
N ALA A 191 2.63 -3.29 -4.84
CA ALA A 191 3.55 -4.10 -5.63
C ALA A 191 3.44 -5.60 -5.29
N VAL A 192 3.22 -5.92 -4.01
CA VAL A 192 2.99 -7.31 -3.57
C VAL A 192 1.64 -7.83 -4.08
N LEU A 193 0.55 -7.06 -3.94
CA LEU A 193 -0.79 -7.44 -4.41
C LEU A 193 -0.86 -7.63 -5.93
N GLN A 194 -0.15 -6.80 -6.70
CA GLN A 194 -0.08 -6.96 -8.16
C GLN A 194 0.55 -8.28 -8.57
N ARG A 195 1.56 -8.76 -7.84
CA ARG A 195 2.18 -10.06 -8.10
C ARG A 195 1.23 -11.22 -7.80
N ASP A 196 0.36 -11.09 -6.81
CA ASP A 196 -0.65 -12.11 -6.48
C ASP A 196 -1.73 -12.22 -7.55
N SER A 197 -2.16 -11.09 -8.12
CA SER A 197 -3.23 -11.05 -9.13
C SER A 197 -2.84 -11.66 -10.48
N HIS A 198 -1.54 -11.77 -10.75
CA HIS A 198 -0.99 -12.34 -11.95
C HIS A 198 -0.09 -13.49 -11.54
N PRO A 199 -0.66 -14.66 -11.16
CA PRO A 199 0.14 -15.84 -10.95
C PRO A 199 0.93 -16.03 -12.24
N ILE A 200 2.23 -15.75 -12.17
CA ILE A 200 3.15 -16.05 -13.25
C ILE A 200 2.90 -17.52 -13.45
N THR A 201 2.26 -17.87 -14.57
CA THR A 201 2.02 -19.25 -14.93
C THR A 201 3.42 -19.83 -14.97
N ALA A 202 3.81 -20.51 -13.89
CA ALA A 202 5.05 -21.23 -13.83
C ALA A 202 4.91 -22.14 -15.03
N ALA A 203 5.67 -21.86 -16.10
CA ALA A 203 5.62 -22.67 -17.29
C ALA A 203 5.83 -24.08 -16.77
N GLU A 204 4.78 -24.90 -16.83
CA GLU A 204 4.86 -26.29 -16.41
C GLU A 204 5.97 -26.84 -17.27
N VAL A 205 7.14 -27.02 -16.65
CA VAL A 205 8.26 -27.68 -17.29
C VAL A 205 7.65 -29.01 -17.72
N PRO A 206 7.58 -29.31 -19.02
CA PRO A 206 7.09 -30.60 -19.46
C PRO A 206 7.92 -31.63 -18.70
N LEU A 207 7.29 -32.34 -17.78
CA LEU A 207 7.85 -33.49 -17.10
C LEU A 207 8.05 -34.54 -18.19
N SER A 208 9.11 -34.37 -18.99
CA SER A 208 9.56 -35.37 -19.92
C SER A 208 10.05 -36.50 -19.03
N VAL A 209 9.25 -37.55 -18.97
CA VAL A 209 9.54 -38.84 -18.35
C VAL A 209 10.76 -39.44 -19.06
N THR A 210 11.95 -38.99 -18.69
CA THR A 210 13.17 -39.76 -18.91
C THR A 210 13.46 -40.47 -17.61
N ASN A 211 13.19 -41.78 -17.62
CA ASN A 211 13.57 -42.73 -16.58
C ASN A 211 15.11 -42.87 -16.54
N ALA A 212 15.81 -41.79 -16.19
CA ALA A 212 17.22 -41.80 -15.88
C ALA A 212 17.37 -41.78 -14.36
N THR A 213 17.99 -42.83 -13.84
CA THR A 213 18.50 -43.01 -12.48
C THR A 213 19.26 -41.78 -11.97
N VAL A 214 18.53 -40.78 -11.46
CA VAL A 214 19.04 -39.57 -10.79
C VAL A 214 18.43 -39.47 -9.39
N THR A 215 18.35 -40.60 -8.68
CA THR A 215 17.78 -40.64 -7.32
C THR A 215 18.86 -40.64 -6.22
N GLU A 216 20.15 -40.70 -6.58
CA GLU A 216 21.23 -40.85 -5.59
C GLU A 216 22.11 -39.60 -5.44
N THR A 217 22.18 -38.72 -6.44
CA THR A 217 23.10 -37.56 -6.40
C THR A 217 22.52 -36.34 -5.68
N SER A 218 21.20 -36.16 -5.67
CA SER A 218 20.54 -35.01 -5.01
C SER A 218 20.35 -35.21 -3.51
N ALA A 219 20.14 -36.45 -3.04
CA ALA A 219 20.03 -36.77 -1.62
C ALA A 219 21.38 -36.70 -0.88
N LEU A 220 22.50 -36.91 -1.59
CA LEU A 220 23.85 -36.82 -1.01
C LEU A 220 24.28 -35.35 -0.82
N LEU A 221 24.01 -34.47 -1.80
CA LEU A 221 24.31 -33.04 -1.72
C LEU A 221 23.54 -32.31 -0.61
N VAL A 222 22.30 -32.73 -0.33
CA VAL A 222 21.48 -32.15 0.75
C VAL A 222 21.93 -32.63 2.14
N LYS A 223 22.57 -33.81 2.26
CA LYS A 223 23.09 -34.30 3.54
C LYS A 223 24.47 -33.76 3.90
N GLU A 224 25.35 -33.50 2.93
CA GLU A 224 26.63 -32.82 3.21
C GLU A 224 26.46 -31.30 3.46
N ALA A 225 25.45 -30.66 2.88
CA ALA A 225 25.18 -29.24 3.12
C ALA A 225 24.67 -28.91 4.54
N ARG A 226 24.16 -29.90 5.29
CA ARG A 226 23.64 -29.67 6.67
C ARG A 226 24.69 -29.81 7.77
N GLN A 227 25.87 -30.37 7.50
CA GLN A 227 26.88 -30.64 8.53
C GLN A 227 28.03 -29.63 8.57
N ASN A 228 28.13 -28.77 7.57
CA ASN A 228 28.97 -27.58 7.62
C ASN A 228 28.07 -26.36 7.66
N VAL A 229 27.45 -26.08 8.82
CA VAL A 229 26.97 -24.73 9.13
C VAL A 229 28.24 -23.90 9.32
N VAL A 230 28.92 -23.62 8.21
CA VAL A 230 29.82 -22.50 8.13
C VAL A 230 28.94 -21.32 8.51
N GLU A 231 29.32 -20.65 9.59
CA GLU A 231 28.74 -19.39 10.02
C GLU A 231 28.97 -18.41 8.87
N ASN A 232 28.09 -18.49 7.86
CA ASN A 232 28.24 -17.73 6.64
C ASN A 232 28.09 -16.29 7.04
N ASP A 233 29.15 -15.49 6.84
CA ASP A 233 29.05 -14.06 7.03
C ASP A 233 27.98 -13.46 6.08
N LEU A 234 27.50 -12.27 6.44
CA LEU A 234 26.46 -11.58 5.69
C LEU A 234 26.85 -11.37 4.21
N ASP A 235 28.11 -11.03 3.94
CA ASP A 235 28.63 -10.77 2.60
C ASP A 235 28.59 -12.04 1.73
N SER A 236 28.90 -13.20 2.33
CA SER A 236 28.79 -14.52 1.71
C SER A 236 27.34 -14.86 1.39
N CYS A 237 26.43 -14.69 2.34
CA CYS A 237 24.98 -14.93 2.12
C CYS A 237 24.42 -14.05 1.00
N LEU A 238 24.74 -12.75 1.01
CA LEU A 238 24.33 -11.80 -0.02
C LEU A 238 24.90 -12.18 -1.39
N SER A 239 26.19 -12.52 -1.45
CA SER A 239 26.86 -12.89 -2.69
C SER A 239 26.26 -14.16 -3.29
N LEU A 240 26.00 -15.18 -2.46
CA LEU A 240 25.35 -16.42 -2.87
C LEU A 240 23.96 -16.13 -3.42
N LEU A 241 23.10 -15.45 -2.66
CA LEU A 241 21.76 -15.11 -3.12
C LEU A 241 21.80 -14.35 -4.45
N LEU A 242 22.58 -13.27 -4.53
CA LEU A 242 22.69 -12.44 -5.74
C LEU A 242 23.27 -13.20 -6.94
N SER A 243 24.11 -14.22 -6.71
CA SER A 243 24.65 -15.07 -7.77
C SER A 243 23.61 -16.03 -8.35
N CYS A 244 22.64 -16.45 -7.55
CA CYS A 244 21.48 -17.24 -8.00
C CYS A 244 20.50 -16.39 -8.82
N LEU A 245 20.56 -15.06 -8.71
CA LEU A 245 19.63 -14.18 -9.42
C LEU A 245 20.10 -13.95 -10.86
N PRO A 246 19.24 -14.21 -11.85
CA PRO A 246 19.60 -14.07 -13.25
C PRO A 246 19.99 -12.63 -13.57
N LYS A 247 20.98 -12.48 -14.45
CA LYS A 247 21.58 -11.17 -14.74
C LYS A 247 20.63 -10.22 -15.47
N THR A 248 19.64 -10.70 -16.25
CA THR A 248 18.52 -9.91 -16.83
C THR A 248 17.58 -10.82 -17.66
N ASN A 249 16.31 -10.41 -17.81
CA ASN A 249 15.28 -10.88 -18.76
C ASN A 249 14.78 -12.34 -18.72
N SER A 250 15.36 -13.23 -17.90
CA SER A 250 14.76 -14.56 -17.70
C SER A 250 13.69 -14.52 -16.61
N VAL A 251 12.63 -15.30 -16.79
CA VAL A 251 11.65 -15.58 -15.75
C VAL A 251 12.40 -16.13 -14.54
N LEU A 252 12.36 -15.42 -13.41
CA LEU A 252 12.96 -15.87 -12.16
C LEU A 252 12.07 -16.97 -11.58
N VAL A 253 12.59 -18.19 -11.54
CA VAL A 253 11.95 -19.32 -10.89
C VAL A 253 12.50 -19.41 -9.47
N VAL A 254 11.62 -19.42 -8.48
CA VAL A 254 12.00 -19.63 -7.08
C VAL A 254 12.28 -21.12 -6.89
N ASP A 255 13.54 -21.47 -6.67
CA ASP A 255 13.96 -22.83 -6.31
C ASP A 255 14.31 -22.95 -4.82
N ALA A 256 14.60 -24.17 -4.38
CA ALA A 256 14.96 -24.44 -2.99
C ALA A 256 16.24 -23.72 -2.56
N ALA A 257 17.21 -23.50 -3.46
CA ALA A 257 18.45 -22.82 -3.13
C ALA A 257 18.19 -21.33 -2.83
N ILE A 258 17.36 -20.66 -3.64
CA ILE A 258 16.94 -19.27 -3.39
C ILE A 258 16.20 -19.17 -2.05
N ILE A 259 15.31 -20.11 -1.73
CA ILE A 259 14.60 -20.16 -0.44
C ILE A 259 15.60 -20.30 0.72
N ASP A 260 16.54 -21.23 0.63
CA ASP A 260 17.53 -21.47 1.70
C ASP A 260 18.47 -20.27 1.89
N HIS A 261 18.92 -19.66 0.79
CA HIS A 261 19.75 -18.44 0.82
C HIS A 261 18.99 -17.25 1.39
N MET A 262 17.73 -17.05 0.98
CA MET A 262 16.90 -15.99 1.55
C MET A 262 16.66 -16.23 3.05
N THR A 263 16.38 -17.46 3.45
CA THR A 263 16.13 -17.81 4.85
C THR A 263 17.37 -17.53 5.71
N SER A 264 18.55 -17.89 5.19
CA SER A 264 19.84 -17.58 5.83
C SER A 264 20.04 -16.06 5.95
N LEU A 265 19.70 -15.31 4.90
CA LEU A 265 19.81 -13.85 4.89
C LEU A 265 18.85 -13.18 5.90
N LEU A 266 17.65 -13.72 6.08
CA LEU A 266 16.64 -13.22 7.02
C LEU A 266 16.95 -13.53 8.50
N ALA A 267 18.02 -14.28 8.77
CA ALA A 267 18.54 -14.44 10.13
C ALA A 267 19.33 -13.21 10.61
N PHE A 268 19.80 -12.35 9.69
CA PHE A 268 20.53 -11.13 9.99
C PHE A 268 19.60 -9.94 10.26
N ASP A 269 20.16 -8.87 10.83
CA ASP A 269 19.45 -7.60 10.95
C ASP A 269 19.16 -7.00 9.56
N TYR A 270 17.90 -6.69 9.28
CA TYR A 270 17.49 -6.22 7.96
C TYR A 270 18.12 -4.87 7.57
N THR A 271 18.50 -4.02 8.55
CA THR A 271 19.18 -2.76 8.26
C THR A 271 20.63 -3.01 7.82
N GLU A 272 21.28 -4.04 8.38
CA GLU A 272 22.61 -4.47 8.00
C GLU A 272 22.61 -5.12 6.62
N VAL A 273 21.65 -6.02 6.37
CA VAL A 273 21.47 -6.65 5.05
C VAL A 273 21.26 -5.57 3.98
N ALA A 274 20.37 -4.61 4.23
CA ALA A 274 20.11 -3.51 3.29
C ALA A 274 21.35 -2.61 3.09
N ALA A 275 22.27 -2.53 4.07
CA ALA A 275 23.55 -1.85 3.94
C ALA A 275 24.55 -2.58 3.03
N GLY A 276 24.51 -3.92 3.04
CA GLY A 276 25.32 -4.77 2.17
C GLY A 276 24.93 -4.67 0.69
N VAL A 277 23.71 -4.22 0.39
CA VAL A 277 23.29 -3.96 -0.99
C VAL A 277 23.91 -2.66 -1.47
N ARG A 278 24.89 -2.75 -2.40
CA ARG A 278 25.68 -1.57 -2.84
C ARG A 278 25.29 -1.00 -4.20
N SER A 279 24.44 -1.69 -4.97
CA SER A 279 24.05 -1.25 -6.31
C SER A 279 22.53 -1.27 -6.50
N VAL A 280 22.01 -0.31 -7.27
CA VAL A 280 20.59 -0.21 -7.64
C VAL A 280 20.12 -1.48 -8.34
N SER A 281 20.96 -2.08 -9.18
CA SER A 281 20.65 -3.35 -9.85
C SER A 281 20.48 -4.52 -8.87
N ASN A 282 21.36 -4.65 -7.87
CA ASN A 282 21.24 -5.70 -6.86
C ASN A 282 20.01 -5.47 -5.98
N ALA A 283 19.77 -4.23 -5.57
CA ALA A 283 18.60 -3.84 -4.80
C ALA A 283 17.30 -4.18 -5.55
N GLN A 284 17.21 -3.85 -6.84
CA GLN A 284 16.07 -4.23 -7.67
C GLN A 284 15.87 -5.75 -7.70
N ARG A 285 16.92 -6.52 -7.95
CA ARG A 285 16.83 -8.00 -7.98
C ARG A 285 16.40 -8.58 -6.63
N MET A 286 16.84 -8.00 -5.52
CA MET A 286 16.41 -8.42 -4.18
C MET A 286 14.94 -8.12 -3.94
N ILE A 287 14.44 -6.95 -4.33
CA ILE A 287 13.00 -6.65 -4.27
C ILE A 287 12.20 -7.64 -5.13
N ASP A 288 12.72 -7.96 -6.32
CA ASP A 288 12.08 -8.92 -7.22
C ASP A 288 11.98 -10.30 -6.60
N VAL A 289 13.05 -10.80 -5.98
CA VAL A 289 13.02 -12.06 -5.23
C VAL A 289 12.09 -12.00 -4.03
N ILE A 290 12.16 -10.93 -3.23
CA ILE A 290 11.35 -10.79 -2.02
C ILE A 290 9.87 -10.89 -2.38
N GLY A 291 9.39 -10.12 -3.37
CA GLY A 291 7.99 -10.17 -3.72
C GLY A 291 7.56 -11.46 -4.43
N LEU A 292 8.49 -12.27 -4.96
CA LEU A 292 8.16 -13.63 -5.42
C LEU A 292 8.05 -14.60 -4.22
N LEU A 293 8.97 -14.49 -3.26
CA LEU A 293 9.02 -15.35 -2.08
C LEU A 293 7.86 -15.11 -1.13
N THR A 294 7.46 -13.86 -0.90
CA THR A 294 6.31 -13.53 -0.03
C THR A 294 5.01 -14.18 -0.50
N ASN A 295 4.95 -14.51 -1.78
CA ASN A 295 3.77 -15.05 -2.45
C ASN A 295 3.94 -16.54 -2.81
N ASN A 296 5.08 -17.16 -2.46
CA ASN A 296 5.38 -18.54 -2.77
C ASN A 296 4.92 -19.48 -1.64
N GLU A 297 4.00 -20.41 -1.95
CA GLU A 297 3.46 -21.36 -0.96
C GLU A 297 4.54 -22.23 -0.31
N THR A 298 5.55 -22.65 -1.08
CA THR A 298 6.68 -23.43 -0.55
C THR A 298 7.48 -22.63 0.46
N PHE A 299 7.78 -21.36 0.17
CA PHE A 299 8.46 -20.47 1.12
C PHE A 299 7.63 -20.24 2.39
N LEU A 300 6.33 -19.98 2.25
CA LEU A 300 5.45 -19.75 3.40
C LEU A 300 5.28 -21.00 4.27
N SER A 301 5.17 -22.19 3.66
CA SER A 301 5.05 -23.46 4.39
C SER A 301 6.37 -23.89 5.04
N GLN A 302 7.52 -23.63 4.41
CA GLN A 302 8.84 -24.01 4.93
C GLN A 302 9.34 -23.03 6.00
N CYS A 303 9.15 -21.72 5.81
CA CYS A 303 9.79 -20.68 6.64
C CYS A 303 8.81 -19.94 7.56
N GLY A 304 7.50 -20.08 7.32
CA GLY A 304 6.44 -19.47 8.12
C GLY A 304 6.21 -17.98 7.86
N ALA A 305 5.12 -17.45 8.42
CA ALA A 305 4.69 -16.06 8.23
C ALA A 305 5.69 -15.02 8.77
N ASP A 306 6.52 -15.38 9.76
CA ASP A 306 7.55 -14.48 10.30
C ASP A 306 8.64 -14.17 9.27
N ALA A 307 9.06 -15.17 8.48
CA ALA A 307 10.05 -14.98 7.43
C ALA A 307 9.53 -14.06 6.31
N ALA A 308 8.27 -14.22 5.89
CA ALA A 308 7.64 -13.32 4.93
C ALA A 308 7.57 -11.88 5.46
N ARG A 309 7.24 -11.70 6.74
CA ARG A 309 7.25 -10.38 7.39
C ARG A 309 8.65 -9.75 7.41
N LYS A 310 9.68 -10.52 7.76
CA LYS A 310 11.07 -10.05 7.71
C LYS A 310 11.53 -9.71 6.29
N ALA A 311 11.12 -10.49 5.29
CA ALA A 311 11.39 -10.19 3.89
C ALA A 311 10.74 -8.86 3.46
N ALA A 312 9.50 -8.60 3.87
CA ALA A 312 8.83 -7.32 3.64
C ALA A 312 9.55 -6.14 4.31
N TYR A 313 10.03 -6.31 5.56
CA TYR A 313 10.85 -5.29 6.23
C TYR A 313 12.18 -5.05 5.51
N LEU A 314 12.85 -6.11 5.07
CA LEU A 314 14.07 -5.99 4.27
C LEU A 314 13.81 -5.22 2.97
N ALA A 315 12.71 -5.51 2.26
CA ALA A 315 12.34 -4.74 1.07
C ALA A 315 12.16 -3.26 1.39
N SER A 316 11.43 -2.93 2.47
CA SER A 316 11.24 -1.55 2.91
C SER A 316 12.58 -0.84 3.21
N GLU A 317 13.52 -1.51 3.86
CA GLU A 317 14.86 -0.95 4.12
C GLU A 317 15.71 -0.76 2.86
N ILE A 318 15.64 -1.67 1.90
CA ILE A 318 16.31 -1.52 0.61
C ILE A 318 15.74 -0.30 -0.13
N PHE A 319 14.41 -0.15 -0.16
CA PHE A 319 13.73 1.04 -0.71
C PHE A 319 14.11 2.34 0.02
N ASN A 320 14.35 2.28 1.34
CA ASN A 320 14.77 3.44 2.11
C ASN A 320 16.16 3.95 1.71
N ARG A 321 17.06 3.05 1.31
CA ARG A 321 18.45 3.37 0.96
C ARG A 321 18.64 3.71 -0.50
N MET A 322 17.88 3.07 -1.39
CA MET A 322 18.02 3.24 -2.82
C MET A 322 16.71 3.69 -3.46
N PRO A 323 16.73 4.74 -4.32
CA PRO A 323 15.58 5.10 -5.13
C PRO A 323 15.37 4.01 -6.18
N LEU A 324 14.59 2.99 -5.81
CA LEU A 324 14.15 1.95 -6.73
C LEU A 324 12.88 2.45 -7.43
N LEU A 325 12.88 2.36 -8.74
CA LEU A 325 11.65 2.44 -9.51
C LEU A 325 10.94 1.09 -9.35
N PRO A 326 9.61 1.06 -9.19
CA PRO A 326 8.83 -0.15 -9.42
C PRO A 326 9.05 -0.60 -10.87
N CYS A 327 10.11 -1.37 -11.12
CA CYS A 327 10.42 -1.83 -12.46
C CYS A 327 9.33 -2.80 -12.91
N SER A 328 8.60 -2.41 -13.96
CA SER A 328 7.96 -3.25 -14.98
C SER A 328 6.53 -3.76 -14.81
N ALA A 329 5.79 -3.48 -13.73
CA ALA A 329 4.35 -3.82 -13.67
C ALA A 329 3.43 -2.77 -14.36
N LEU A 330 3.82 -1.49 -14.37
CA LEU A 330 3.00 -0.42 -14.96
C LEU A 330 3.27 -0.17 -16.46
N ASN A 331 4.30 -0.79 -17.04
CA ASN A 331 4.74 -0.55 -18.42
C ASN A 331 4.61 -1.76 -19.36
N LYS A 332 3.70 -2.70 -19.08
CA LYS A 332 3.24 -3.65 -20.11
C LYS A 332 1.84 -3.29 -20.61
N PRO A 333 1.71 -2.40 -21.61
CA PRO A 333 0.64 -2.54 -22.57
C PRO A 333 1.04 -3.68 -23.52
N THR A 334 0.45 -4.86 -23.33
CA THR A 334 0.47 -5.88 -24.40
C THR A 334 -0.94 -6.38 -24.60
N CYS A 335 -1.78 -5.49 -25.11
CA CYS A 335 -2.82 -5.72 -26.13
C CYS A 335 -3.80 -4.53 -26.18
N LEU A 336 -3.36 -3.41 -26.77
CA LEU A 336 -4.29 -2.51 -27.46
C LEU A 336 -3.82 -2.37 -28.90
N SER A 337 -4.57 -3.04 -29.77
CA SER A 337 -4.55 -2.85 -31.22
C SER A 337 -4.69 -1.37 -31.55
N GLU A 338 -3.93 -0.98 -32.58
CA GLU A 338 -3.83 0.35 -33.17
C GLU A 338 -5.18 1.07 -33.37
N ALA A 339 -5.27 2.31 -32.89
CA ALA A 339 -5.92 3.42 -33.60
C ALA A 339 -5.50 4.77 -32.99
N SER A 340 -4.71 5.51 -33.77
CA SER A 340 -4.57 6.98 -33.85
C SER A 340 -5.14 7.85 -32.72
N VAL A 341 -4.31 8.70 -32.10
CA VAL A 341 -4.45 10.18 -32.19
C VAL A 341 -3.06 10.83 -32.04
N ARG A 342 -2.62 11.54 -33.08
CA ARG A 342 -1.58 12.56 -33.03
C ARG A 342 -2.11 13.77 -32.26
N PHE A 343 -1.35 14.30 -31.30
CA PHE A 343 -1.22 15.75 -31.16
C PHE A 343 0.20 16.12 -30.72
N VAL A 344 0.89 16.77 -31.65
CA VAL A 344 2.04 17.64 -31.41
C VAL A 344 1.48 19.00 -31.00
N ILE A 345 2.15 19.71 -30.08
CA ILE A 345 2.57 21.11 -30.22
C ILE A 345 3.49 21.45 -29.03
N GLU A 346 4.77 21.60 -29.33
CA GLU A 346 5.69 22.54 -28.67
C GLU A 346 5.19 23.97 -28.90
N VAL A 347 5.22 24.86 -27.89
CA VAL A 347 5.88 26.18 -27.96
C VAL A 347 6.12 26.71 -26.54
N SER A 348 7.30 27.29 -26.30
CA SER A 348 7.69 28.18 -25.19
C SER A 348 8.52 29.34 -25.81
N PRO A 349 8.86 30.45 -25.13
CA PRO A 349 8.08 31.43 -24.35
C PRO A 349 8.36 32.91 -24.74
N HIS A 350 7.75 33.85 -23.98
CA HIS A 350 8.14 35.26 -23.67
C HIS A 350 7.41 36.48 -24.31
N ALA A 351 7.08 37.40 -23.37
CA ALA A 351 7.19 38.88 -23.40
C ALA A 351 5.95 39.79 -23.59
N LEU A 352 5.60 40.43 -22.46
CA LEU A 352 5.34 41.87 -22.20
C LEU A 352 4.21 42.68 -22.88
N CYS A 353 3.61 43.50 -21.99
CA CYS A 353 3.05 44.85 -22.13
C CYS A 353 1.55 45.07 -22.44
N ILE A 354 0.82 45.40 -21.36
CA ILE A 354 0.12 46.69 -21.08
C ILE A 354 -0.54 47.40 -22.28
N VAL A 355 -1.85 47.66 -22.19
CA VAL A 355 -2.52 48.99 -22.25
C VAL A 355 -4.01 48.81 -21.83
N LEU A 356 -4.44 49.56 -20.80
CA LEU A 356 -5.84 49.84 -20.42
C LEU A 356 -6.43 50.94 -21.33
N PRO A 357 -7.66 51.44 -21.11
CA PRO A 357 -8.99 50.83 -21.13
C PRO A 357 -9.89 51.56 -22.14
N SER A 358 -11.16 51.18 -22.33
CA SER A 358 -12.29 52.14 -22.43
C SER A 358 -13.64 51.50 -22.80
N SER A 359 -14.62 51.80 -21.93
CA SER A 359 -15.99 52.26 -22.20
C SER A 359 -17.04 51.41 -22.94
N CYS A 360 -18.12 51.19 -22.18
CA CYS A 360 -19.52 51.57 -22.42
C CYS A 360 -20.46 50.74 -23.31
N ALA A 361 -21.64 50.48 -22.69
CA ALA A 361 -22.99 50.36 -23.24
C ALA A 361 -23.26 49.18 -24.20
N SER A 362 -24.33 48.38 -24.07
CA SER A 362 -25.66 48.60 -23.49
C SER A 362 -26.22 47.29 -22.94
#